data_AF-A0AAV8Z841-F1
#
_entry.id   AF-A0AAV8Z841-F1
#
_cell.length_a   1.000
_cell.length_b   1.000
_cell.length_c   1.000
_cell.angle_alpha   90.00
_cell.angle_beta   90.00
_cell.angle_gamma   90.00
#
_symmetry.space_group_name_H-M   'P 1'
#
loop_
_entity.id
_entity.type
_entity.pdbx_description
1 polymer ?
#
loop_
_entity_poly.entity_id
_entity_poly.type
_entity_poly.pdbx_seq_one_letter_code
_entity_poly.pdbx_strand_id
1 'polypeptide(L)'
;MDLLTLQDSHVYSYLQKWILSPGYPLIKVTLKNSTDVEVVEITHKRFVYPMDNMPSYDNDDWDIPLSRTTQSEKNFNKTIDVFYTPEGLTFTNEDGGWIMLNMQGGSFYRVNYDETLWRRIIRSLKGEERKDIHVLNRAQLVDDIFSIARIGDVNYSLAFELAEFLVDETDYYPWYSALNAFTYIMGKI
;
A
#
# COMPACT_ATOMS: atom_id res chain seq x y z
N MET A 1 -33.24 -2.36 -25.89
CA MET A 1 -31.83 -2.17 -25.53
C MET A 1 -31.83 -1.96 -24.04
N ASP A 2 -31.70 -3.06 -23.29
CA ASP A 2 -32.03 -3.10 -21.87
C ASP A 2 -30.96 -2.40 -21.03
N LEU A 3 -31.43 -1.62 -20.06
CA LEU A 3 -30.64 -0.93 -19.04
C LEU A 3 -29.72 -1.87 -18.24
N LEU A 4 -29.95 -3.19 -18.31
CA LEU A 4 -29.12 -4.23 -17.69
C LEU A 4 -27.81 -4.49 -18.45
N THR A 5 -27.75 -4.26 -19.76
CA THR A 5 -26.53 -4.54 -20.56
C THR A 5 -25.45 -3.45 -20.48
N LEU A 6 -25.79 -2.25 -20.00
CA LEU A 6 -24.85 -1.10 -19.91
C LEU A 6 -24.10 -1.04 -18.58
N GLN A 7 -24.69 -1.56 -17.50
CA GLN A 7 -24.01 -1.62 -16.19
C GLN A 7 -23.00 -2.78 -16.13
N ASP A 8 -23.22 -3.82 -16.92
CA ASP A 8 -22.30 -4.95 -17.07
C ASP A 8 -21.03 -4.59 -17.85
N SER A 9 -21.07 -3.69 -18.83
CA SER A 9 -19.89 -3.43 -19.67
C SER A 9 -18.75 -2.73 -18.92
N HIS A 10 -19.07 -1.76 -18.04
CA HIS A 10 -18.08 -1.04 -17.25
C HIS A 10 -17.49 -1.89 -16.11
N VAL A 11 -18.34 -2.66 -15.42
CA VAL A 11 -17.87 -3.60 -14.38
C VAL A 11 -17.03 -4.69 -15.01
N TYR A 12 -17.44 -5.21 -16.16
CA TYR A 12 -16.69 -6.19 -16.91
C TYR A 12 -15.34 -5.64 -17.38
N SER A 13 -15.30 -4.44 -17.98
CA SER A 13 -14.05 -3.83 -18.43
C SER A 13 -13.09 -3.56 -17.27
N TYR A 14 -13.61 -3.11 -16.12
CA TYR A 14 -12.84 -2.99 -14.88
C TYR A 14 -12.27 -4.34 -14.45
N LEU A 15 -13.12 -5.36 -14.29
CA LEU A 15 -12.69 -6.69 -13.82
C LEU A 15 -11.71 -7.35 -14.79
N GLN A 16 -11.89 -7.19 -16.10
CA GLN A 16 -10.96 -7.72 -17.11
C GLN A 16 -9.53 -7.26 -16.88
N LYS A 17 -9.30 -5.99 -16.54
CA LYS A 17 -7.97 -5.45 -16.23
C LYS A 17 -7.32 -6.16 -15.04
N TRP A 18 -8.12 -6.57 -14.05
CA TRP A 18 -7.67 -7.24 -12.84
C TRP A 18 -7.48 -8.75 -13.00
N ILE A 19 -8.41 -9.44 -13.68
CA ILE A 19 -8.42 -10.91 -13.76
C ILE A 19 -7.56 -11.48 -14.89
N LEU A 20 -7.32 -10.70 -15.95
CA LEU A 20 -6.57 -11.15 -17.13
C LEU A 20 -5.09 -10.78 -17.09
N SER A 21 -4.67 -9.99 -16.08
CA SER A 21 -3.31 -9.48 -15.94
C SER A 21 -2.62 -10.13 -14.72
N PRO A 22 -1.62 -11.02 -14.91
CA PRO A 22 -0.92 -11.66 -13.81
C PRO A 22 -0.17 -10.67 -12.90
N GLY A 23 -0.25 -10.84 -11.59
CA GLY A 23 0.29 -9.87 -10.62
C GLY A 23 -0.75 -8.81 -10.24
N TYR A 24 -0.32 -7.75 -9.59
CA TYR A 24 -1.19 -6.67 -9.12
C TYR A 24 -0.39 -5.38 -8.92
N PRO A 25 -1.02 -4.21 -8.74
CA PRO A 25 -0.30 -2.95 -8.57
C PRO A 25 0.50 -2.86 -7.26
N LEU A 26 1.71 -2.33 -7.36
CA LEU A 26 2.45 -1.68 -6.28
C LEU A 26 2.29 -0.18 -6.43
N ILE A 27 1.50 0.43 -5.56
CA ILE A 27 1.39 1.88 -5.46
C ILE A 27 2.66 2.43 -4.81
N LYS A 28 3.25 3.48 -5.39
CA LYS A 28 4.36 4.23 -4.82
C LYS A 28 3.89 5.61 -4.42
N VAL A 29 4.09 5.96 -3.16
CA VAL A 29 3.72 7.25 -2.55
C VAL A 29 4.99 8.00 -2.23
N THR A 30 5.21 9.14 -2.89
CA THR A 30 6.44 9.92 -2.74
C THR A 30 6.15 11.37 -2.42
N LEU A 31 6.93 11.97 -1.55
CA LEU A 31 6.93 13.41 -1.31
C LEU A 31 7.74 14.11 -2.41
N LYS A 32 7.15 15.12 -3.01
CA LYS A 32 7.82 16.08 -3.88
C LYS A 32 8.19 17.30 -3.07
N ASN A 33 9.45 17.72 -3.19
CA ASN A 33 9.91 18.97 -2.62
C ASN A 33 9.21 20.13 -3.33
N SER A 34 8.36 20.83 -2.60
CA SER A 34 7.76 22.10 -2.99
C SER A 34 8.04 23.12 -1.89
N THR A 35 8.20 24.39 -2.27
CA THR A 35 8.76 25.45 -1.42
C THR A 35 7.90 25.76 -0.20
N ASP A 36 6.59 25.52 -0.30
CA ASP A 36 5.62 26.02 0.68
C ASP A 36 4.70 24.91 1.24
N VAL A 37 4.52 23.81 0.50
CA VAL A 37 3.63 22.72 0.92
C VAL A 37 4.17 21.38 0.43
N GLU A 38 4.08 20.35 1.27
CA GLU A 38 4.40 18.98 0.88
C GLU A 38 3.38 18.47 -0.15
N VAL A 39 3.87 18.12 -1.34
CA VAL A 39 3.06 17.50 -2.38
C VAL A 39 3.34 16.01 -2.39
N VAL A 40 2.30 15.19 -2.32
CA VAL A 40 2.41 13.74 -2.47
C VAL A 40 2.12 13.39 -3.92
N GLU A 41 3.03 12.65 -4.54
CA GLU A 41 2.85 12.02 -5.84
C GLU A 41 2.62 10.51 -5.66
N ILE A 42 1.54 10.04 -6.28
CA ILE A 42 1.22 8.63 -6.43
C ILE A 42 1.58 8.20 -7.85
N THR A 43 2.37 7.13 -7.94
CA THR A 43 2.61 6.36 -9.16
C THR A 43 2.35 4.89 -8.87
N HIS A 44 2.43 4.03 -9.88
CA HIS A 44 2.39 2.60 -9.66
C HIS A 44 3.37 1.86 -10.58
N LYS A 45 3.63 0.61 -10.24
CA LYS A 45 4.21 -0.40 -11.14
C LYS A 45 3.58 -1.75 -10.84
N ARG A 46 3.73 -2.74 -11.71
CA ARG A 46 3.39 -4.13 -11.39
C ARG A 46 4.22 -4.67 -10.22
N PHE A 47 3.54 -5.28 -9.25
CA PHE A 47 4.13 -6.13 -8.22
C PHE A 47 4.11 -7.59 -8.66
N VAL A 48 5.29 -8.20 -8.66
CA VAL A 48 5.52 -9.61 -8.92
C VAL A 48 6.72 -10.07 -8.09
N TYR A 49 6.66 -11.25 -7.48
CA TYR A 49 7.85 -11.84 -6.92
C TYR A 49 8.75 -12.33 -8.06
N PRO A 50 10.08 -12.05 -8.03
CA PRO A 50 11.00 -12.53 -9.04
C PRO A 50 10.88 -14.05 -9.20
N MET A 51 10.67 -14.49 -10.43
CA MET A 51 10.66 -15.89 -10.85
C MET A 51 11.48 -16.02 -12.13
N ASP A 52 12.20 -17.13 -12.28
CA ASP A 52 12.93 -17.44 -13.51
C ASP A 52 11.94 -17.52 -14.70
N ASN A 53 12.30 -16.92 -15.83
CA ASN A 53 11.52 -16.89 -17.07
C ASN A 53 10.15 -16.17 -16.99
N MET A 54 10.02 -15.13 -16.16
CA MET A 54 8.81 -14.32 -16.15
C MET A 54 8.62 -13.61 -17.50
N PRO A 55 7.46 -13.77 -18.17
CA PRO A 55 7.18 -13.05 -19.42
C PRO A 55 7.10 -11.53 -19.14
N SER A 56 7.48 -10.72 -20.13
CA SER A 56 7.19 -9.28 -20.07
C SER A 56 5.69 -9.07 -20.20
N TYR A 57 5.13 -8.22 -19.34
CA TYR A 57 3.73 -7.83 -19.40
C TYR A 57 3.66 -6.39 -19.88
N ASP A 58 2.89 -6.16 -20.93
CA ASP A 58 2.85 -4.86 -21.61
C ASP A 58 1.70 -3.95 -21.12
N ASN A 59 0.89 -4.39 -20.14
CA ASN A 59 -0.34 -3.68 -19.76
C ASN A 59 -0.52 -3.55 -18.24
N ASP A 60 -0.12 -2.41 -17.67
CA ASP A 60 -0.33 -2.02 -16.26
C ASP A 60 -1.56 -1.08 -16.11
N ASP A 61 -2.59 -1.18 -16.96
CA ASP A 61 -3.71 -0.22 -17.01
C ASP A 61 -4.84 -0.49 -15.98
N TRP A 62 -4.50 -0.89 -14.75
CA TRP A 62 -5.50 -1.10 -13.70
C TRP A 62 -6.22 0.21 -13.34
N ASP A 63 -7.55 0.15 -13.20
CA ASP A 63 -8.30 1.20 -12.51
C ASP A 63 -8.22 0.90 -11.01
N ILE A 64 -7.42 1.66 -10.25
CA ILE A 64 -7.09 1.31 -8.86
C ILE A 64 -7.95 2.14 -7.90
N PRO A 65 -8.89 1.53 -7.15
CA PRO A 65 -9.70 2.24 -6.16
C PRO A 65 -8.84 2.59 -4.95
N LEU A 66 -8.42 3.85 -4.88
CA LEU A 66 -7.65 4.37 -3.76
C LEU A 66 -8.57 4.88 -2.66
N SER A 67 -8.18 4.56 -1.43
CA SER A 67 -8.64 5.21 -0.21
C SER A 67 -7.43 5.72 0.53
N ARG A 68 -7.53 6.86 1.21
CA ARG A 68 -6.45 7.48 1.97
C ARG A 68 -6.93 7.97 3.32
N THR A 69 -6.00 8.10 4.24
CA THR A 69 -6.15 8.96 5.41
C THR A 69 -4.80 9.53 5.80
N THR A 70 -4.80 10.62 6.56
CA THR A 70 -3.59 11.27 7.03
C THR A 70 -3.45 11.17 8.55
N GLN A 71 -2.29 11.56 9.05
CA GLN A 71 -2.00 11.54 10.48
C GLN A 71 -2.94 12.43 11.29
N SER A 72 -3.44 13.53 10.73
CA SER A 72 -4.43 14.38 11.40
C SER A 72 -5.85 13.82 11.35
N GLU A 73 -6.25 13.23 10.23
CA GLU A 73 -7.62 12.73 10.01
C GLU A 73 -7.88 11.39 10.73
N LYS A 74 -6.94 10.44 10.65
CA LYS A 74 -7.03 9.11 11.28
C LYS A 74 -8.35 8.36 10.98
N ASN A 75 -8.91 8.57 9.80
CA ASN A 75 -10.16 7.95 9.37
C ASN A 75 -9.90 6.67 8.58
N PHE A 76 -9.93 5.54 9.28
CA PHE A 76 -9.69 4.23 8.69
C PHE A 76 -10.96 3.52 8.22
N ASN A 77 -12.05 4.25 7.97
CA ASN A 77 -13.24 3.63 7.41
C ASN A 77 -12.97 3.12 5.99
N LYS A 78 -13.56 1.98 5.64
CA LYS A 78 -13.41 1.41 4.30
C LYS A 78 -14.19 2.25 3.28
N THR A 79 -13.51 3.21 2.65
CA THR A 79 -14.03 4.09 1.60
C THR A 79 -13.33 3.84 0.26
N ILE A 80 -13.84 4.47 -0.80
CA ILE A 80 -13.09 4.72 -2.03
C ILE A 80 -13.14 6.22 -2.25
N ASP A 81 -11.99 6.87 -2.27
CA ASP A 81 -11.91 8.32 -2.40
C ASP A 81 -11.73 8.74 -3.86
N VAL A 82 -10.91 7.98 -4.59
CA VAL A 82 -10.58 8.27 -6.00
C VAL A 82 -10.11 7.01 -6.72
N PHE A 83 -10.40 6.90 -8.01
CA PHE A 83 -9.78 5.90 -8.87
C PHE A 83 -8.49 6.48 -9.46
N TYR A 84 -7.36 5.84 -9.19
CA TYR A 84 -6.09 6.19 -9.81
C TYR A 84 -6.12 5.83 -11.30
N THR A 85 -5.69 6.78 -12.13
CA THR A 85 -5.44 6.58 -13.57
C THR A 85 -3.93 6.60 -13.85
N PRO A 86 -3.45 5.95 -14.92
CA PRO A 86 -2.02 5.90 -15.28
C PRO A 86 -1.32 7.26 -15.41
N GLU A 87 -2.08 8.36 -15.53
CA GLU A 87 -1.60 9.75 -15.59
C GLU A 87 -0.95 10.24 -14.28
N GLY A 88 -1.03 9.45 -13.21
CA GLY A 88 -0.51 9.81 -11.90
C GLY A 88 -1.52 10.64 -11.10
N LEU A 89 -1.36 10.64 -9.77
CA LEU A 89 -2.23 11.43 -8.89
C LEU A 89 -1.37 12.22 -7.92
N THR A 90 -1.67 13.52 -7.77
CA THR A 90 -1.03 14.38 -6.79
C THR A 90 -2.06 14.97 -5.83
N PHE A 91 -1.64 15.19 -4.59
CA PHE A 91 -2.42 15.96 -3.63
C PHE A 91 -1.51 16.58 -2.58
N THR A 92 -2.05 17.56 -1.89
CA THR A 92 -1.38 18.29 -0.83
C THR A 92 -1.41 17.52 0.48
N ASN A 93 -0.27 17.42 1.17
CA ASN A 93 -0.16 16.92 2.53
C ASN A 93 -0.06 18.08 3.52
N GLU A 94 -1.19 18.66 3.89
CA GLU A 94 -1.24 19.89 4.70
C GLU A 94 -0.78 19.68 6.16
N ASP A 95 -0.88 18.45 6.69
CA ASP A 95 -0.53 18.17 8.08
C ASP A 95 0.96 17.87 8.31
N GLY A 96 1.74 17.69 7.24
CA GLY A 96 3.17 17.33 7.32
C GLY A 96 3.44 15.97 8.00
N GLY A 97 2.40 15.17 8.21
CA GLY A 97 2.44 13.87 8.87
C GLY A 97 2.63 12.73 7.88
N TRP A 98 2.37 11.50 8.34
CA TRP A 98 2.24 10.37 7.42
C TRP A 98 0.92 10.44 6.66
N ILE A 99 0.92 9.82 5.49
CA ILE A 99 -0.28 9.43 4.75
C ILE A 99 -0.30 7.91 4.62
N MET A 100 -1.48 7.31 4.72
CA MET A 100 -1.70 5.89 4.47
C MET A 100 -2.73 5.70 3.38
N LEU A 101 -2.50 4.69 2.53
CA LEU A 101 -3.47 4.25 1.53
C LEU A 101 -4.03 2.87 1.88
N ASN A 102 -5.13 2.51 1.22
CA ASN A 102 -5.82 1.23 1.34
C ASN A 102 -6.37 0.97 2.76
N MET A 103 -7.43 1.69 3.13
CA MET A 103 -8.04 1.57 4.46
C MET A 103 -8.55 0.14 4.65
N GLN A 104 -8.08 -0.47 5.73
CA GLN A 104 -8.35 -1.86 6.12
C GLN A 104 -7.98 -2.93 5.09
N GLY A 105 -7.06 -2.65 4.15
CA GLY A 105 -6.76 -3.58 3.05
C GLY A 105 -7.98 -3.81 2.14
N GLY A 106 -8.80 -2.78 1.96
CA GLY A 106 -10.07 -2.85 1.25
C GLY A 106 -9.97 -3.16 -0.25
N SER A 107 -8.80 -2.91 -0.84
CA SER A 107 -8.50 -3.03 -2.27
C SER A 107 -7.26 -3.91 -2.51
N PHE A 108 -7.18 -4.54 -3.69
CA PHE A 108 -6.15 -5.53 -4.01
C PHE A 108 -4.88 -4.92 -4.60
N TYR A 109 -4.14 -4.15 -3.79
CA TYR A 109 -2.83 -3.60 -4.15
C TYR A 109 -1.94 -3.43 -2.91
N ARG A 110 -0.64 -3.30 -3.14
CA ARG A 110 0.35 -2.98 -2.08
C ARG A 110 0.74 -1.52 -2.12
N VAL A 111 1.18 -0.98 -0.98
CA VAL A 111 1.62 0.41 -0.88
C VAL A 111 3.07 0.48 -0.44
N ASN A 112 3.90 1.09 -1.27
CA ASN A 112 5.24 1.50 -0.90
C ASN A 112 5.26 3.01 -0.67
N TYR A 113 5.77 3.42 0.47
CA TYR A 113 6.00 4.83 0.77
C TYR A 113 7.48 5.15 0.53
N ASP A 114 7.81 6.43 0.31
CA ASP A 114 9.21 6.84 0.37
C ASP A 114 9.76 6.71 1.80
N GLU A 115 11.09 6.84 1.94
CA GLU A 115 11.73 6.65 3.24
C GLU A 115 11.24 7.64 4.30
N THR A 116 10.96 8.89 3.92
CA THR A 116 10.47 9.91 4.84
C THR A 116 9.10 9.53 5.40
N LEU A 117 8.18 9.13 4.53
CA LEU A 117 6.84 8.69 4.91
C LEU A 117 6.89 7.38 5.71
N TRP A 118 7.71 6.40 5.31
CA TRP A 118 7.94 5.20 6.12
C TRP A 118 8.42 5.55 7.53
N ARG A 119 9.38 6.47 7.68
CA ARG A 119 9.87 6.88 9.00
C ARG A 119 8.81 7.61 9.84
N ARG A 120 7.92 8.39 9.22
CA ARG A 120 6.76 8.98 9.91
C ARG A 120 5.80 7.90 10.41
N ILE A 121 5.50 6.90 9.57
CA ILE A 121 4.67 5.75 9.92
C ILE A 121 5.29 4.97 11.08
N ILE A 122 6.59 4.63 10.99
CA ILE A 122 7.33 3.90 12.04
C ILE A 122 7.27 4.66 13.37
N ARG A 123 7.44 5.98 13.36
CA ARG A 123 7.35 6.81 14.56
C ARG A 123 5.98 6.70 15.23
N SER A 124 4.89 6.80 14.45
CA SER A 124 3.54 6.65 15.02
C SER A 124 3.27 5.22 15.51
N LEU A 125 3.76 4.20 14.80
CA LEU A 125 3.63 2.79 15.22
C LEU A 125 4.37 2.49 16.53
N LYS A 126 5.53 3.11 16.77
CA LYS A 126 6.31 2.92 18.01
C LYS A 126 5.80 3.78 19.18
N GLY A 127 4.89 4.72 18.93
CA GLY A 127 4.36 5.64 19.92
C GLY A 127 2.94 5.28 20.39
N GLU A 128 2.37 6.17 21.19
CA GLU A 128 0.98 6.06 21.67
C GLU A 128 -0.04 6.06 20.53
N GLU A 129 0.28 6.74 19.42
CA GLU A 129 -0.57 6.82 18.22
C GLU A 129 -0.77 5.48 17.51
N ARG A 130 0.00 4.45 17.86
CA ARG A 130 -0.13 3.11 17.29
C ARG A 130 -1.56 2.61 17.33
N LYS A 131 -2.25 2.83 18.46
CA LYS A 131 -3.63 2.34 18.67
C LYS A 131 -4.65 3.12 17.84
N ASP A 132 -4.30 4.31 17.35
CA ASP A 132 -5.16 5.08 16.45
C ASP A 132 -5.11 4.55 15.02
N ILE A 133 -4.01 3.89 14.63
CA ILE A 133 -3.90 3.24 13.33
C ILE A 133 -4.70 1.94 13.38
N HIS A 134 -5.67 1.77 12.49
CA HIS A 134 -6.53 0.58 12.48
C HIS A 134 -5.71 -0.72 12.41
N VAL A 135 -6.13 -1.74 13.17
CA VAL A 135 -5.40 -3.02 13.30
C VAL A 135 -5.08 -3.67 11.95
N LEU A 136 -6.01 -3.65 11.00
CA LEU A 136 -5.80 -4.18 9.65
C LEU A 136 -4.80 -3.34 8.84
N ASN A 137 -4.73 -2.03 9.05
CA ASN A 137 -3.71 -1.19 8.42
C ASN A 137 -2.34 -1.45 9.03
N ARG A 138 -2.22 -1.66 10.35
CA ARG A 138 -0.93 -2.09 10.95
C ARG A 138 -0.47 -3.43 10.38
N ALA A 139 -1.39 -4.38 10.19
CA ALA A 139 -1.09 -5.66 9.56
C ALA A 139 -0.68 -5.52 8.08
N GLN A 140 -1.35 -4.64 7.34
CA GLN A 140 -0.99 -4.32 5.95
C GLN A 140 0.41 -3.70 5.87
N LEU A 141 0.75 -2.74 6.75
CA LEU A 141 2.06 -2.09 6.74
C LEU A 141 3.20 -3.10 6.95
N VAL A 142 3.01 -4.08 7.85
CA VAL A 142 3.97 -5.18 8.05
C VAL A 142 4.03 -6.07 6.80
N ASP A 143 2.90 -6.52 6.26
CA ASP A 143 2.88 -7.41 5.09
C ASP A 143 3.48 -6.75 3.84
N ASP A 144 3.17 -5.47 3.61
CA ASP A 144 3.67 -4.67 2.50
C ASP A 144 5.18 -4.48 2.60
N ILE A 145 5.70 -3.95 3.72
CA ILE A 145 7.11 -3.58 3.80
C ILE A 145 8.03 -4.80 3.64
N PHE A 146 7.65 -5.97 4.19
CA PHE A 146 8.42 -7.19 4.02
C PHE A 146 8.28 -7.79 2.61
N SER A 147 7.09 -7.73 2.01
CA SER A 147 6.89 -8.17 0.62
C SER A 147 7.68 -7.32 -0.37
N ILE A 148 7.75 -6.01 -0.13
CA ILE A 148 8.50 -5.06 -0.95
C ILE A 148 10.01 -5.24 -0.72
N ALA A 149 10.44 -5.47 0.52
CA ALA A 149 11.84 -5.79 0.81
C ALA A 149 12.29 -7.08 0.13
N ARG A 150 11.41 -8.09 0.04
CA ARG A 150 11.67 -9.35 -0.68
C ARG A 150 11.95 -9.16 -2.17
N ILE A 151 11.38 -8.15 -2.82
CA ILE A 151 11.66 -7.85 -4.22
C ILE A 151 12.79 -6.82 -4.40
N GLY A 152 13.43 -6.37 -3.31
CA GLY A 152 14.57 -5.45 -3.33
C GLY A 152 14.20 -3.96 -3.43
N ASP A 153 12.92 -3.61 -3.40
CA ASP A 153 12.44 -2.23 -3.53
C ASP A 153 12.54 -1.42 -2.21
N VAL A 154 12.70 -2.11 -1.08
CA VAL A 154 12.92 -1.55 0.26
C VAL A 154 14.04 -2.33 0.95
N ASN A 155 14.88 -1.66 1.75
CA ASN A 155 15.91 -2.34 2.52
C ASN A 155 15.29 -3.09 3.71
N TYR A 156 15.68 -4.35 3.92
CA TYR A 156 15.25 -5.13 5.09
C TYR A 156 15.51 -4.42 6.43
N SER A 157 16.56 -3.60 6.55
CA SER A 157 16.79 -2.79 7.75
C SER A 157 15.59 -1.89 8.09
N LEU A 158 14.97 -1.26 7.09
CA LEU A 158 13.76 -0.44 7.30
C LEU A 158 12.54 -1.31 7.65
N ALA A 159 12.42 -2.49 7.01
CA ALA A 159 11.36 -3.45 7.32
C ALA A 159 11.44 -3.96 8.78
N PHE A 160 12.64 -4.28 9.25
CA PHE A 160 12.88 -4.68 10.63
C PHE A 160 12.73 -3.50 11.61
N GLU A 161 13.15 -2.29 11.23
CA GLU A 161 12.91 -1.07 12.03
C GLU A 161 11.40 -0.84 12.22
N LEU A 162 10.58 -1.12 11.20
CA LEU A 162 9.12 -1.11 11.33
C LEU A 162 8.66 -2.21 12.30
N ALA A 163 9.11 -3.45 12.11
CA ALA A 163 8.70 -4.59 12.93
C ALA A 163 8.98 -4.43 14.44
N GLU A 164 9.88 -3.54 14.84
CA GLU A 164 10.15 -3.25 16.25
C GLU A 164 8.90 -2.81 17.03
N PHE A 165 7.89 -2.18 16.39
CA PHE A 165 6.66 -1.81 17.11
C PHE A 165 5.90 -3.03 17.66
N LEU A 166 6.14 -4.22 17.10
CA LEU A 166 5.45 -5.44 17.51
C LEU A 166 5.70 -5.79 18.98
N VAL A 167 6.77 -5.28 19.60
CA VAL A 167 7.04 -5.45 21.04
C VAL A 167 5.88 -4.98 21.91
N ASP A 168 5.17 -3.94 21.47
CA ASP A 168 4.01 -3.36 22.16
C ASP A 168 2.68 -3.78 21.52
N GLU A 169 2.72 -4.61 20.48
CA GLU A 169 1.53 -5.05 19.75
C GLU A 169 0.87 -6.25 20.39
N THR A 170 -0.46 -6.19 20.52
CA THR A 170 -1.27 -7.21 21.16
C THR A 170 -2.31 -7.82 20.21
N ASP A 171 -2.59 -7.16 19.09
CA ASP A 171 -3.56 -7.65 18.12
C ASP A 171 -3.01 -8.77 17.24
N TYR A 172 -3.89 -9.70 16.87
CA TYR A 172 -3.53 -10.89 16.10
C TYR A 172 -3.00 -10.58 14.70
N TYR A 173 -3.66 -9.68 13.95
CA TYR A 173 -3.38 -9.50 12.52
C TYR A 173 -1.96 -8.98 12.23
N PRO A 174 -1.43 -7.96 12.94
CA PRO A 174 -0.05 -7.52 12.71
C PRO A 174 0.98 -8.61 13.00
N TRP A 175 0.78 -9.38 14.08
CA TRP A 175 1.63 -10.53 14.40
C TRP A 175 1.54 -11.62 13.33
N TYR A 176 0.35 -11.91 12.80
CA TYR A 176 0.18 -12.88 11.72
C TYR A 176 0.97 -12.47 10.46
N SER A 177 0.88 -11.20 10.03
CA SER A 177 1.69 -10.68 8.93
C SER A 177 3.19 -10.82 9.21
N ALA A 178 3.63 -10.49 10.42
CA ALA A 178 5.03 -10.58 10.82
C ALA A 178 5.55 -12.03 10.79
N LEU A 179 4.78 -12.97 11.33
CA LEU A 179 5.15 -14.39 11.36
C LEU A 179 5.25 -14.98 9.96
N ASN A 180 4.39 -14.59 9.02
CA ASN A 180 4.50 -14.99 7.62
C ASN A 180 5.80 -14.47 6.99
N ALA A 181 6.12 -13.20 7.21
CA ALA A 181 7.36 -12.60 6.73
C ALA A 181 8.60 -13.29 7.32
N PHE A 182 8.62 -13.50 8.63
CA PHE A 182 9.75 -14.13 9.32
C PHE A 182 9.92 -15.60 8.92
N THR A 183 8.81 -16.34 8.73
CA THR A 183 8.86 -17.73 8.24
C THR A 183 9.54 -17.81 6.88
N TYR A 184 9.21 -16.88 5.97
CA TYR A 184 9.89 -16.81 4.68
C TYR A 184 11.39 -16.52 4.83
N ILE A 185 11.77 -15.54 5.65
CA ILE A 185 13.17 -15.15 5.85
C ILE A 185 13.99 -16.28 6.48
N MET A 186 13.43 -16.94 7.50
CA MET A 186 14.07 -18.09 8.15
C MET A 186 14.29 -19.26 7.18
N GLY A 187 13.40 -19.46 6.20
CA GLY A 187 13.57 -20.47 5.17
C GLY A 187 14.65 -20.14 4.13
N LYS A 188 15.33 -18.99 4.22
CA LYS A 188 16.42 -18.55 3.34
C LYS A 188 17.78 -18.49 4.02
N ILE A 189 17.83 -18.69 5.33
CA ILE A 189 19.06 -18.77 6.15
C ILE A 189 19.37 -20.25 6.38
#